data_AF-A0A4Y2BC60-F1
#
_entry.id   AF-A0A4Y2BC60-F1
#
_cell.length_a   1.000
_cell.length_b   1.000
_cell.length_c   1.000
_cell.angle_alpha   90.00
_cell.angle_beta   90.00
_cell.angle_gamma   90.00
#
_symmetry.space_group_name_H-M   'P 1'
#
loop_
_entity.id
_entity.type
_entity.pdbx_description
1 polymer ?
#
loop_
_entity_poly.entity_id
_entity_poly.type
_entity_poly.pdbx_seq_one_letter_code
_entity_poly.pdbx_strand_id
1 'polypeptide(L)'
;MNVLSDGDSKTYQHLLELDVYGDNMIISKEECLNHVAKRFGTGLRNNVKEWRSESVAIGGRKEGSLKESTILKPTNFYRKAIKDNAPDVQKMKTSIFASLFHTSSTDTAPKHNKCPTGVTSWCFYQRASTNNEKPKSHSSMKRKLSAQVLEEILPVYQRLANNEVLARCVSGKLRM
;
A
#
# COMPACT_ATOMS: atom_id res chain seq x y z
N MET A 1 5.48 -11.88 23.80
CA MET A 1 5.86 -10.44 23.89
C MET A 1 6.08 -9.88 22.49
N ASN A 2 5.77 -8.62 22.19
CA ASN A 2 6.02 -8.04 20.85
C ASN A 2 6.99 -6.86 20.93
N VAL A 3 7.99 -6.85 20.04
CA VAL A 3 8.95 -5.75 19.89
C VAL A 3 8.62 -4.97 18.62
N LEU A 4 8.24 -3.70 18.79
CA LEU A 4 8.01 -2.79 17.66
C LEU A 4 9.35 -2.25 17.16
N SER A 5 9.66 -2.40 15.87
CA SER A 5 10.88 -1.84 15.26
C SER A 5 10.63 -1.10 13.94
N ASP A 6 11.61 -0.29 13.54
CA ASP A 6 11.64 0.42 12.26
C ASP A 6 12.54 -0.31 11.26
N GLY A 7 12.31 -1.60 11.00
CA GLY A 7 13.17 -2.41 10.14
C GLY A 7 14.13 -3.28 10.95
N ASP A 8 15.38 -3.42 10.51
CA ASP A 8 16.35 -4.27 11.23
C ASP A 8 16.58 -3.78 12.65
N SER A 9 16.29 -4.66 13.60
CA SER A 9 16.43 -4.40 15.03
C SER A 9 17.47 -5.33 15.60
N LYS A 10 18.69 -4.79 15.76
CA LYS A 10 19.76 -5.48 16.49
C LYS A 10 19.32 -5.86 17.90
N THR A 11 18.48 -5.04 18.53
CA THR A 11 17.89 -5.34 19.84
C THR A 11 17.03 -6.60 19.80
N TYR A 12 16.16 -6.76 18.80
CA TYR A 12 15.36 -7.98 18.65
C TYR A 12 16.25 -9.21 18.42
N GLN A 13 17.26 -9.11 17.55
CA GLN A 13 18.22 -10.20 17.33
C GLN A 13 18.95 -10.56 18.63
N HIS A 14 19.46 -9.57 19.35
CA HIS A 14 20.18 -9.79 20.60
C HIS A 14 19.29 -10.40 21.69
N LEU A 15 18.01 -10.02 21.76
CA LEU A 15 17.04 -10.62 22.69
C LEU A 15 16.77 -12.10 22.36
N LEU A 16 16.79 -12.48 21.08
CA LEU A 16 16.68 -13.88 20.66
C LEU A 16 17.97 -14.66 20.94
N GLU A 17 19.14 -14.07 20.69
CA GLU A 17 20.45 -14.71 20.89
C GLU A 17 20.76 -14.99 22.36
N LEU A 18 20.39 -14.06 23.24
CA LEU A 18 20.62 -14.18 24.68
C LEU A 18 19.59 -15.06 25.39
N ASP A 19 18.50 -15.42 24.71
CA ASP A 19 17.37 -16.18 25.25
C ASP A 19 16.91 -15.69 26.65
N VAL A 20 16.86 -14.37 26.83
CA VAL A 20 16.68 -13.74 28.17
C VAL A 20 15.36 -14.10 28.87
N TYR A 21 14.37 -14.61 28.14
CA TYR A 21 13.07 -15.00 28.68
C TYR A 21 12.85 -16.53 28.69
N GLY A 22 13.78 -17.31 28.13
CA GLY A 22 13.67 -18.75 27.97
C GLY A 22 12.53 -19.22 27.05
N ASP A 23 12.41 -20.54 26.90
CA ASP A 23 11.43 -21.22 26.04
C ASP A 23 9.96 -20.88 26.34
N ASN A 24 9.67 -20.38 27.55
CA ASN A 24 8.31 -20.08 28.00
C ASN A 24 7.74 -18.79 27.37
N MET A 25 8.55 -17.97 26.69
CA MET A 25 8.12 -16.68 26.15
C MET A 25 8.61 -16.46 24.72
N ILE A 26 7.67 -16.53 23.76
CA ILE A 26 7.97 -16.18 22.37
C ILE A 26 7.97 -14.66 22.20
N ILE A 27 9.12 -14.12 21.79
CA ILE A 27 9.25 -12.73 21.34
C ILE A 27 8.92 -12.66 19.85
N SER A 28 7.94 -11.85 19.47
CA SER A 28 7.61 -11.57 18.08
C SER A 28 8.03 -10.16 17.68
N LYS A 29 8.33 -9.97 16.39
CA LYS A 29 8.71 -8.66 15.82
C LYS A 29 7.52 -8.03 15.10
N GLU A 30 7.16 -6.83 15.52
CA GLU A 30 6.23 -5.95 14.81
C GLU A 30 7.00 -4.85 14.07
N GLU A 31 6.46 -4.42 12.94
CA GLU A 31 7.02 -3.34 12.14
C GLU A 31 6.18 -2.07 12.31
N CYS A 32 6.86 -0.96 12.55
CA CYS A 32 6.24 0.34 12.63
C CYS A 32 5.58 0.72 11.31
N LEU A 33 4.31 1.14 11.38
CA LEU A 33 3.54 1.48 10.20
C LEU A 33 4.15 2.66 9.41
N ASN A 34 4.74 3.65 10.09
CA ASN A 34 5.46 4.74 9.42
C ASN A 34 6.70 4.22 8.68
N HIS A 35 7.42 3.26 9.26
CA HIS A 35 8.58 2.65 8.63
C HIS A 35 8.21 1.89 7.36
N VAL A 36 7.19 1.02 7.42
CA VAL A 36 6.75 0.24 6.25
C VAL A 36 6.19 1.15 5.15
N ALA A 37 5.40 2.18 5.52
CA ALA A 37 4.94 3.18 4.56
C ALA A 37 6.12 3.95 3.91
N LYS A 38 7.14 4.33 4.68
CA LYS A 38 8.35 4.96 4.13
C LYS A 38 9.07 4.02 3.15
N ARG A 39 9.22 2.74 3.48
CA ARG A 39 9.79 1.72 2.58
C ARG A 39 9.00 1.61 1.28
N PHE A 40 7.68 1.67 1.35
CA PHE A 40 6.80 1.68 0.18
C PHE A 40 7.03 2.91 -0.71
N GLY A 41 7.02 4.11 -0.13
CA GLY A 41 7.31 5.33 -0.90
C GLY A 41 8.72 5.33 -1.51
N THR A 42 9.73 4.85 -0.79
CA THR A 42 11.10 4.69 -1.31
C THR A 42 11.16 3.68 -2.45
N GLY A 43 10.46 2.54 -2.33
CA GLY A 43 10.39 1.53 -3.39
C GLY A 43 9.85 2.10 -4.71
N LEU A 44 8.79 2.92 -4.63
CA LEU A 44 8.23 3.61 -5.80
C LEU A 44 9.24 4.61 -6.41
N ARG A 45 9.96 5.39 -5.59
CA ARG A 45 10.98 6.33 -6.10
C ARG A 45 12.15 5.62 -6.78
N ASN A 46 12.59 4.49 -6.21
CA ASN A 46 13.70 3.73 -6.78
C ASN A 46 13.30 3.12 -8.12
N ASN A 47 12.10 2.56 -8.23
CA ASN A 47 11.55 2.04 -9.48
C ASN A 47 11.49 3.15 -10.56
N VAL A 48 11.06 4.37 -10.23
CA VAL A 48 11.11 5.52 -11.17
C VAL A 48 12.53 5.84 -11.65
N LYS A 49 13.54 5.73 -10.77
CA LYS A 49 14.93 5.98 -11.13
C LYS A 49 15.49 4.88 -12.04
N GLU A 50 15.19 3.63 -11.73
CA GLU A 50 15.61 2.43 -12.48
C GLU A 50 15.06 2.43 -13.90
N TRP A 51 13.75 2.62 -14.06
CA TRP A 51 13.14 2.68 -15.40
C TRP A 51 13.58 3.89 -16.22
N ARG A 52 13.93 5.00 -15.55
CA ARG A 52 14.56 6.15 -16.23
C ARG A 52 15.93 5.78 -16.82
N SER A 53 16.73 4.93 -16.17
CA SER A 53 17.99 4.44 -16.75
C SER A 53 17.77 3.48 -17.91
N GLU A 54 16.63 2.78 -17.96
CA GLU A 54 16.26 1.87 -19.05
C GLU A 54 15.52 2.56 -20.21
N SER A 55 15.52 3.89 -20.26
CA SER A 55 14.78 4.70 -21.25
C SER A 55 13.24 4.54 -21.22
N VAL A 56 12.69 3.96 -20.15
CA VAL A 56 11.24 3.86 -19.92
C VAL A 56 10.78 5.01 -19.02
N ALA A 57 10.11 5.99 -19.60
CA ALA A 57 9.66 7.19 -18.87
C ALA A 57 8.35 6.97 -18.09
N ILE A 58 8.41 6.28 -16.95
CA ILE A 58 7.27 6.19 -16.01
C ILE A 58 7.09 7.44 -15.13
N GLY A 59 8.11 8.29 -15.06
CA GLY A 59 8.08 9.59 -14.38
C GLY A 59 7.71 10.76 -15.30
N GLY A 60 7.96 11.99 -14.86
CA GLY A 60 7.83 13.19 -15.70
C GLY A 60 6.49 13.91 -15.63
N ARG A 61 6.26 14.88 -16.54
CA ARG A 61 5.12 15.83 -16.47
C ARG A 61 3.80 15.32 -17.05
N LYS A 62 3.80 14.20 -17.78
CA LYS A 62 2.60 13.64 -18.42
C LYS A 62 1.54 13.22 -17.39
N GLU A 63 0.26 13.29 -17.77
CA GLU A 63 -0.81 12.65 -16.99
C GLU A 63 -0.59 11.12 -17.01
N GLY A 64 -0.88 10.44 -15.91
CA GLY A 64 -0.59 9.01 -15.78
C GLY A 64 0.77 8.68 -15.17
N SER A 65 1.73 9.62 -15.17
CA SER A 65 3.10 9.40 -14.68
C SER A 65 3.26 9.47 -13.16
N LEU A 66 4.25 8.74 -12.65
CA LEU A 66 4.67 8.73 -11.25
C LEU A 66 5.57 9.95 -10.95
N LYS A 67 4.96 11.06 -10.51
CA LYS A 67 5.63 12.27 -9.97
C LYS A 67 5.82 12.13 -8.45
N GLU A 68 6.67 12.93 -7.82
CA GLU A 68 6.82 12.94 -6.35
C GLU A 68 5.49 13.14 -5.61
N SER A 69 4.67 14.10 -6.05
CA SER A 69 3.32 14.28 -5.48
C SER A 69 2.42 13.07 -5.74
N THR A 70 2.64 12.34 -6.84
CA THR A 70 2.01 11.06 -7.20
C THR A 70 2.49 9.89 -6.37
N ILE A 71 3.68 9.93 -5.77
CA ILE A 71 4.18 8.89 -4.86
C ILE A 71 3.67 9.10 -3.43
N LEU A 72 3.55 10.36 -3.00
CA LEU A 72 3.09 10.68 -1.65
C LEU A 72 1.67 10.17 -1.36
N LYS A 73 0.75 10.28 -2.33
CA LYS A 73 -0.65 9.84 -2.14
C LYS A 73 -0.79 8.32 -1.99
N PRO A 74 -0.28 7.46 -2.89
CA PRO A 74 -0.22 6.02 -2.71
C PRO A 74 0.43 5.62 -1.40
N THR A 75 1.50 6.31 -0.99
CA THR A 75 2.17 6.05 0.31
C THR A 75 1.23 6.30 1.49
N ASN A 76 0.48 7.42 1.45
CA ASN A 76 -0.50 7.74 2.49
C ASN A 76 -1.70 6.78 2.47
N PHE A 77 -2.17 6.37 1.29
CA PHE A 77 -3.24 5.39 1.15
C PHE A 77 -2.80 4.01 1.63
N TYR A 78 -1.59 3.57 1.28
CA TYR A 78 -0.99 2.34 1.79
C TYR A 78 -0.97 2.32 3.32
N ARG A 79 -0.48 3.41 3.93
CA ARG A 79 -0.48 3.57 5.39
C ARG A 79 -1.89 3.48 5.98
N LYS A 80 -2.86 4.19 5.38
CA LYS A 80 -4.25 4.21 5.83
C LYS A 80 -4.93 2.84 5.68
N ALA A 81 -4.68 2.15 4.56
CA ALA A 81 -5.22 0.83 4.29
C ALA A 81 -4.78 -0.20 5.34
N ILE A 82 -3.53 -0.14 5.81
CA ILE A 82 -3.07 -0.97 6.92
C ILE A 82 -3.75 -0.57 8.22
N LYS A 83 -3.74 0.72 8.56
CA LYS A 83 -4.30 1.24 9.81
C LYS A 83 -5.79 0.90 9.98
N ASP A 84 -6.59 1.15 8.94
CA ASP A 84 -8.05 0.99 9.02
C ASP A 84 -8.52 -0.47 9.05
N ASN A 85 -7.69 -1.39 8.54
CA ASN A 85 -8.06 -2.80 8.39
C ASN A 85 -7.33 -3.71 9.38
N ALA A 86 -6.45 -3.17 10.23
CA ALA A 86 -5.83 -3.93 11.29
C ALA A 86 -6.87 -4.52 12.25
N PRO A 87 -6.71 -5.78 12.71
CA PRO A 87 -5.58 -6.69 12.47
C PRO A 87 -5.74 -7.63 11.24
N ASP A 88 -6.74 -7.43 10.39
CA ASP A 88 -7.08 -8.34 9.28
C ASP A 88 -6.15 -8.15 8.06
N VAL A 89 -5.12 -9.01 7.98
CA VAL A 89 -4.11 -8.99 6.90
C VAL A 89 -4.73 -9.08 5.50
N GLN A 90 -5.79 -9.85 5.31
CA GLN A 90 -6.41 -10.00 3.99
C GLN A 90 -7.19 -8.75 3.60
N LYS A 91 -7.87 -8.09 4.56
CA LYS A 91 -8.49 -6.78 4.32
C LYS A 91 -7.47 -5.68 4.06
N MET A 92 -6.34 -5.67 4.78
CA MET A 92 -5.24 -4.74 4.50
C MET A 92 -4.76 -4.88 3.06
N LYS A 93 -4.42 -6.10 2.65
CA LYS A 93 -3.94 -6.42 1.29
C LYS A 93 -4.97 -6.02 0.25
N THR A 94 -6.24 -6.39 0.46
CA THR A 94 -7.34 -6.05 -0.45
C THR A 94 -7.49 -4.54 -0.59
N SER A 95 -7.47 -3.79 0.51
CA SER A 95 -7.57 -2.33 0.50
C SER A 95 -6.37 -1.65 -0.17
N ILE A 96 -5.15 -2.18 0.00
CA ILE A 96 -3.95 -1.68 -0.69
C ILE A 96 -4.11 -1.83 -2.21
N PHE A 97 -4.45 -3.04 -2.68
CA PHE A 97 -4.64 -3.28 -4.12
C PHE A 97 -5.88 -2.57 -4.68
N ALA A 98 -6.94 -2.37 -3.90
CA ALA A 98 -8.09 -1.57 -4.29
C ALA A 98 -7.68 -0.15 -4.68
N SER A 99 -6.79 0.48 -3.92
CA SER A 99 -6.28 1.82 -4.22
C SER A 99 -5.52 1.87 -5.55
N LEU A 100 -4.66 0.88 -5.81
CA LEU A 100 -3.88 0.77 -7.05
C LEU A 100 -4.80 0.60 -8.26
N PHE A 101 -5.69 -0.39 -8.22
CA PHE A 101 -6.59 -0.69 -9.32
C PHE A 101 -7.60 0.43 -9.56
N HIS A 102 -8.12 1.06 -8.51
CA HIS A 102 -8.95 2.24 -8.62
C HIS A 102 -8.26 3.35 -9.44
N THR A 103 -6.99 3.64 -9.15
CA THR A 103 -6.24 4.69 -9.88
C THR A 103 -5.87 4.34 -11.33
N SER A 104 -5.96 3.07 -11.73
CA SER A 104 -5.70 2.61 -13.11
C SER A 104 -6.96 2.18 -13.85
N SER A 105 -8.12 2.52 -13.29
CA SER A 105 -9.44 2.20 -13.81
C SER A 105 -9.88 3.21 -14.87
N THR A 106 -10.60 2.76 -15.89
CA THR A 106 -11.19 3.60 -16.94
C THR A 106 -12.67 3.29 -17.11
N ASP A 107 -13.39 4.13 -17.87
CA ASP A 107 -14.80 3.88 -18.18
C ASP A 107 -15.00 2.59 -18.99
N THR A 108 -14.04 2.25 -19.85
CA THR A 108 -14.06 1.03 -20.69
C THR A 108 -13.51 -0.21 -19.98
N ALA A 109 -12.68 -0.03 -18.94
CA ALA A 109 -12.09 -1.09 -18.15
C ALA A 109 -12.17 -0.75 -16.65
N PRO A 110 -13.36 -0.85 -16.04
CA PRO A 110 -13.56 -0.53 -14.63
C PRO A 110 -12.91 -1.58 -13.71
N LYS A 111 -12.13 -1.14 -12.72
CA LYS A 111 -11.36 -2.00 -11.80
C LYS A 111 -11.71 -1.72 -10.33
N HIS A 112 -13.00 -1.81 -10.00
CA HIS A 112 -13.52 -1.45 -8.66
C HIS A 112 -13.89 -2.66 -7.80
N ASN A 113 -13.68 -3.89 -8.27
CA ASN A 113 -14.02 -5.13 -7.59
C ASN A 113 -13.40 -5.29 -6.19
N LYS A 114 -12.24 -4.68 -5.94
CA LYS A 114 -11.59 -4.69 -4.61
C LYS A 114 -11.96 -3.50 -3.73
N CYS A 115 -12.63 -2.49 -4.29
CA CYS A 115 -13.04 -1.32 -3.53
C CYS A 115 -14.16 -1.69 -2.54
N PRO A 116 -14.21 -1.05 -1.36
CA PRO A 116 -15.29 -1.28 -0.41
C PRO A 116 -16.64 -0.96 -1.06
N THR A 117 -17.65 -1.76 -0.74
CA THR A 117 -19.05 -1.51 -1.10
C THR A 117 -19.74 -0.62 -0.07
N GLY A 118 -20.98 -0.22 -0.33
CA GLY A 118 -21.78 0.56 0.61
C GLY A 118 -21.83 2.05 0.30
N VAL A 119 -22.84 2.70 0.87
CA VAL A 119 -23.12 4.14 0.66
C VAL A 119 -22.01 5.06 1.20
N THR A 120 -21.21 4.57 2.15
CA THR A 120 -20.06 5.27 2.73
C THR A 120 -18.74 4.94 2.03
N SER A 121 -18.77 4.14 0.96
CA SER A 121 -17.57 3.80 0.21
C SER A 121 -16.87 5.04 -0.32
N TRP A 122 -15.55 5.11 -0.17
CA TRP A 122 -14.73 6.14 -0.79
C TRP A 122 -14.67 5.98 -2.32
N CYS A 123 -14.99 4.80 -2.84
CA CYS A 123 -15.03 4.53 -4.27
C CYS A 123 -16.34 5.02 -4.86
N PHE A 124 -16.26 6.04 -5.73
CA PHE A 124 -17.44 6.61 -6.38
C PHE A 124 -18.25 5.57 -7.18
N TYR A 125 -17.56 4.57 -7.76
CA TYR A 125 -18.18 3.55 -8.58
C TYR A 125 -19.02 2.58 -7.73
N GLN A 126 -18.43 2.05 -6.66
CA GLN A 126 -19.13 1.15 -5.74
C GLN A 126 -20.28 1.86 -5.01
N ARG A 127 -20.09 3.13 -4.65
CA ARG A 127 -21.14 3.93 -4.02
C ARG A 127 -22.33 4.13 -4.97
N ALA A 128 -22.08 4.52 -6.22
CA ALA A 128 -23.15 4.65 -7.22
C ALA A 128 -23.85 3.31 -7.48
N SER A 129 -23.08 2.22 -7.62
CA SER A 129 -23.64 0.88 -7.78
C SER A 129 -24.53 0.47 -6.60
N THR A 130 -24.16 0.83 -5.36
CA THR A 130 -24.96 0.52 -4.16
C THR A 130 -26.28 1.30 -4.15
N ASN A 131 -26.28 2.54 -4.67
CA ASN A 131 -27.46 3.40 -4.74
C ASN A 131 -28.33 3.15 -5.99
N ASN A 132 -27.98 2.18 -6.85
CA ASN A 132 -28.58 2.00 -8.17
C ASN A 132 -28.47 3.26 -9.07
N GLU A 133 -27.40 4.02 -8.90
CA GLU A 133 -27.08 5.20 -9.70
C GLU A 133 -26.04 4.88 -10.78
N LYS A 134 -26.04 5.67 -11.85
CA LYS A 134 -24.97 5.61 -12.86
C LYS A 134 -23.66 6.17 -12.28
N PRO A 135 -22.55 5.40 -12.27
CA PRO A 135 -21.26 5.92 -11.84
C PRO A 135 -20.81 7.14 -12.66
N LYS A 136 -20.14 8.09 -11.99
CA LYS A 136 -19.46 9.21 -12.66
C LYS A 136 -18.39 8.68 -13.62
N SER A 137 -18.08 9.41 -14.67
CA SER A 137 -16.96 9.05 -15.55
C SER A 137 -15.63 9.12 -14.80
N HIS A 138 -14.71 8.20 -15.12
CA HIS A 138 -13.33 8.20 -14.61
C HIS A 138 -12.57 9.46 -15.03
N SER A 139 -13.03 10.21 -16.04
CA SER A 139 -12.50 11.53 -16.38
C SER A 139 -12.47 12.48 -15.17
N SER A 140 -13.44 12.35 -14.26
CA SER A 140 -13.55 13.13 -13.02
C SER A 140 -12.53 12.78 -11.94
N MET A 141 -11.81 11.66 -12.08
CA MET A 141 -10.77 11.29 -11.14
C MET A 141 -9.58 12.25 -11.27
N LYS A 142 -9.23 12.88 -10.14
CA LYS A 142 -8.10 13.81 -10.07
C LYS A 142 -6.76 13.20 -10.49
N ARG A 143 -6.63 11.88 -10.40
CA ARG A 143 -5.37 11.15 -10.60
C ARG A 143 -5.67 9.82 -11.24
N LYS A 144 -4.96 9.55 -12.34
CA LYS A 144 -4.98 8.29 -13.07
C LYS A 144 -3.54 7.83 -13.23
N LEU A 145 -3.32 6.53 -13.27
CA LEU A 145 -2.07 5.90 -13.69
C LEU A 145 -2.29 5.30 -15.08
N SER A 146 -1.29 5.40 -15.95
CA SER A 146 -1.33 4.67 -17.21
C SER A 146 -1.18 3.17 -16.97
N ALA A 147 -1.58 2.36 -17.94
CA ALA A 147 -1.39 0.91 -17.88
C ALA A 147 0.10 0.54 -17.71
N GLN A 148 0.97 1.22 -18.46
CA GLN A 148 2.43 1.08 -18.33
C GLN A 148 2.90 1.36 -16.89
N VAL A 149 2.50 2.49 -16.29
CA VAL A 149 2.93 2.82 -14.92
C VAL A 149 2.38 1.82 -13.90
N LEU A 150 1.16 1.31 -14.11
CA LEU A 150 0.58 0.26 -13.27
C LEU A 150 1.46 -1.01 -13.29
N GLU A 151 1.84 -1.46 -14.48
CA GLU A 151 2.66 -2.66 -14.68
C GLU A 151 4.00 -2.53 -13.95
N GLU A 152 4.68 -1.38 -14.10
CA GLU A 152 6.01 -1.20 -13.50
C GLU A 152 6.01 -1.08 -11.98
N ILE A 153 4.96 -0.53 -11.38
CA ILE A 153 4.88 -0.39 -9.91
C ILE A 153 4.26 -1.59 -9.23
N LEU A 154 3.57 -2.48 -9.96
CA LEU A 154 2.91 -3.65 -9.39
C LEU A 154 3.86 -4.54 -8.57
N PRO A 155 5.12 -4.80 -8.99
CA PRO A 155 6.08 -5.55 -8.18
C PRO A 155 6.36 -4.91 -6.80
N VAL A 156 6.38 -3.58 -6.71
CA VAL A 156 6.56 -2.86 -5.44
C VAL A 156 5.38 -3.12 -4.50
N TYR A 157 4.15 -3.08 -5.04
CA TYR A 157 2.94 -3.41 -4.28
C TYR A 157 2.93 -4.87 -3.85
N GLN A 158 3.24 -5.82 -4.73
CA GLN A 158 3.28 -7.25 -4.40
C GLN A 158 4.27 -7.54 -3.28
N ARG A 159 5.49 -6.98 -3.37
CA ARG A 159 6.54 -7.16 -2.37
C ARG A 159 6.17 -6.57 -1.00
N LEU A 160 5.50 -5.41 -0.97
CA LEU A 160 5.24 -4.69 0.28
C LEU A 160 3.81 -4.86 0.81
N ALA A 161 2.92 -5.52 0.07
CA ALA A 161 1.60 -5.94 0.51
C ALA A 161 1.50 -7.48 0.63
N ASN A 162 2.64 -8.17 0.73
CA ASN A 162 2.66 -9.60 1.03
C ASN A 162 2.21 -9.86 2.48
N ASN A 163 1.85 -11.11 2.77
CA ASN A 163 1.25 -11.45 4.05
C ASN A 163 2.28 -11.32 5.19
N GLU A 164 3.56 -11.57 4.93
CA GLU A 164 4.65 -11.56 5.91
C GLU A 164 4.98 -10.14 6.39
N VAL A 165 4.90 -9.15 5.51
CA VAL A 165 5.07 -7.73 5.86
C VAL A 165 3.84 -7.23 6.61
N LEU A 166 2.63 -7.56 6.11
CA LEU A 166 1.39 -7.08 6.71
C LEU A 166 1.10 -7.73 8.07
N ALA A 167 1.46 -9.00 8.27
CA ALA A 167 1.34 -9.69 9.55
C ALA A 167 2.17 -9.03 10.67
N ARG A 168 3.27 -8.37 10.32
CA ARG A 168 4.06 -7.58 11.27
C ARG A 168 3.46 -6.20 11.57
N CYS A 169 2.43 -5.79 10.83
CA CYS A 169 1.76 -4.50 11.00
C CYS A 169 0.39 -4.62 11.70
N VAL A 170 0.02 -5.80 12.22
CA VAL A 170 -1.32 -6.09 12.76
C VAL A 170 -1.72 -5.23 13.96
N SER A 171 -0.75 -4.67 14.68
CA SER A 171 -1.02 -3.74 15.78
C SER A 171 -1.33 -2.31 15.30
N GLY A 172 -1.07 -1.99 14.03
CA GLY A 172 -1.28 -0.65 13.45
C GLY A 172 -0.46 0.45 14.14
N LYS A 173 0.55 0.09 14.95
CA LYS A 173 1.27 1.04 15.79
C LYS A 173 2.17 1.96 14.97
N LEU A 174 2.17 3.22 15.38
CA LEU A 174 3.09 4.23 14.93
C LEU A 174 4.14 4.40 16.03
N ARG A 175 5.42 4.47 15.65
CA ARG A 175 6.46 4.98 16.54
C ARG A 175 6.46 6.51 16.45
N MET A 176 6.41 7.17 17.61
CA MET A 176 6.59 8.63 17.74
C MET A 176 8.05 8.99 17.52
#